data_AF-A0AAU3T5J2-F1
#
_entry.id   AF-A0AAU3T5J2-F1
#
_cell.length_a   1.000
_cell.length_b   1.000
_cell.length_c   1.000
_cell.angle_alpha   90.00
_cell.angle_beta   90.00
_cell.angle_gamma   90.00
#
_symmetry.space_group_name_H-M   'P 1'
#
loop_
_entity.id
_entity.type
_entity.pdbx_description
1 polymer ?
#
loop_
_entity_poly.entity_id
_entity_poly.type
_entity_poly.pdbx_seq_one_letter_code
_entity_poly.pdbx_strand_id
1 'polypeptide(L)'
;MPRGRHRNPEPLHRLLTPTTVAGVSVASAAAAWLLAEPVPLRLLVALAAGAGVAGAVVMRAWDRSAGRRVAELARERVKDEWKTEERIAELESDLEEARALRAKLDAKLRAKRVELAGLRGEHAALLRRYATAETERASALEGRRLLAIEASAAPAAAKELPPVSEERTSSGAPTSVGYARAHAALAALVRKAEAEPEPEPEPEPARPKVLEGKGAEPRALEPGSPAGDPQTRTGAGAGAPAAVPARRPAAAVAPYSAARRSASRVEGGFDFFGTKNAAQARAAIESVQNEDLADVVGAEALAVHKAESARAAAEQPVKEQGFKPATPEQRAVGQVIDLTAHDETEPIDVVRLRTAIS
;
A
#
# COMPACT_ATOMS: atom_id res chain seq x y z
N MET A 1 -5.27 -26.03 -14.51
CA MET A 1 -5.39 -27.00 -15.63
C MET A 1 -5.92 -28.33 -15.09
N PRO A 2 -7.18 -28.70 -15.33
CA PRO A 2 -7.67 -30.00 -14.87
C PRO A 2 -7.10 -31.08 -15.80
N ARG A 3 -5.96 -31.65 -15.40
CA ARG A 3 -5.42 -32.90 -15.93
C ARG A 3 -6.06 -34.04 -15.15
N GLY A 4 -7.03 -34.71 -15.77
CA GLY A 4 -7.69 -35.83 -15.11
C GLY A 4 -8.87 -36.37 -15.88
N ARG A 5 -8.76 -36.50 -17.21
CA ARG A 5 -9.69 -37.35 -17.96
C ARG A 5 -9.36 -38.80 -17.60
N HIS A 6 -9.96 -39.29 -16.52
CA HIS A 6 -10.08 -40.72 -16.30
C HIS A 6 -10.79 -41.27 -17.52
N ARG A 7 -10.02 -41.95 -18.37
CA ARG A 7 -10.54 -42.80 -19.42
C ARG A 7 -11.27 -43.91 -18.70
N ASN A 8 -12.57 -43.72 -18.46
CA ASN A 8 -13.41 -44.83 -18.05
C ASN A 8 -13.32 -45.86 -19.18
N PRO A 9 -12.81 -47.08 -18.92
CA PRO A 9 -12.88 -48.12 -19.91
C PRO A 9 -14.35 -48.33 -20.23
N GLU A 10 -14.74 -48.16 -21.50
CA GLU A 10 -16.09 -48.47 -21.90
C GLU A 10 -16.39 -49.91 -21.49
N PRO A 11 -17.52 -50.15 -20.81
CA PRO A 11 -17.69 -51.44 -20.22
C PRO A 11 -18.09 -52.44 -21.31
N LEU A 12 -17.27 -53.49 -21.45
CA LEU A 12 -17.35 -54.53 -22.48
C LEU A 12 -18.76 -55.13 -22.67
N HIS A 13 -19.61 -55.09 -21.63
CA HIS A 13 -20.99 -55.54 -21.70
C HIS A 13 -21.86 -54.77 -22.71
N ARG A 14 -21.48 -53.54 -23.10
CA ARG A 14 -22.23 -52.76 -24.11
C ARG A 14 -22.10 -53.30 -25.52
N LEU A 15 -21.06 -54.08 -25.81
CA LEU A 15 -20.85 -54.68 -27.13
C LEU A 15 -21.50 -56.07 -27.28
N LEU A 16 -21.92 -56.69 -26.17
CA LEU A 16 -22.51 -58.04 -26.19
C LEU A 16 -23.89 -58.07 -26.85
N THR A 17 -24.72 -57.05 -26.63
CA THR A 17 -26.07 -56.97 -27.22
C THR A 17 -26.09 -56.78 -28.75
N PRO A 18 -25.30 -55.90 -29.37
CA PRO A 18 -25.27 -55.81 -30.84
C PRO A 18 -24.58 -57.00 -31.50
N THR A 19 -23.55 -57.57 -30.88
CA THR A 19 -22.82 -58.73 -31.44
C THR A 19 -23.65 -60.00 -31.43
N THR A 20 -24.49 -60.21 -30.40
CA THR A 20 -25.43 -61.34 -30.37
C THR A 20 -26.51 -61.25 -31.44
N VAL A 21 -27.09 -60.06 -31.67
CA VAL A 21 -28.08 -59.85 -32.75
C VAL A 21 -27.44 -60.08 -34.13
N ALA A 22 -26.22 -59.60 -34.34
CA ALA A 22 -25.46 -59.86 -35.58
C ALA A 22 -25.07 -61.33 -35.73
N GLY A 23 -24.71 -62.02 -34.64
CA GLY A 23 -24.41 -63.44 -34.65
C GLY A 23 -25.61 -64.29 -35.04
N VAL A 24 -26.80 -63.97 -34.52
CA VAL A 24 -28.05 -64.67 -34.84
C VAL A 24 -28.48 -64.44 -36.29
N SER A 25 -28.30 -63.24 -36.85
CA SER A 25 -28.62 -62.96 -38.26
C SER A 25 -27.69 -63.70 -39.23
N VAL A 26 -26.38 -63.75 -38.94
CA VAL A 26 -25.42 -64.50 -39.76
C VAL A 26 -25.64 -66.01 -39.63
N ALA A 27 -25.90 -66.52 -38.42
CA ALA A 27 -26.18 -67.93 -38.19
C ALA A 27 -27.48 -68.39 -38.88
N SER A 28 -28.52 -67.55 -38.86
CA SER A 28 -29.77 -67.85 -39.57
C SER A 28 -29.60 -67.82 -41.10
N ALA A 29 -28.80 -66.90 -41.64
CA ALA A 29 -28.46 -66.89 -43.07
C ALA A 29 -27.67 -68.14 -43.50
N ALA A 30 -26.74 -68.61 -42.68
CA ALA A 30 -25.98 -69.84 -42.94
C ALA A 30 -26.85 -71.11 -42.84
N ALA A 31 -27.77 -71.17 -41.87
CA ALA A 31 -28.68 -72.30 -41.70
C ALA A 31 -29.66 -72.44 -42.88
N ALA A 32 -30.04 -71.33 -43.54
CA ALA A 32 -30.94 -71.35 -44.69
C ALA A 32 -30.38 -72.10 -45.91
N TRP A 33 -29.05 -72.21 -46.05
CA TRP A 33 -28.42 -72.97 -47.14
C TRP A 33 -28.45 -74.49 -46.96
N LEU A 34 -28.71 -74.98 -45.74
CA LEU A 34 -28.69 -76.39 -45.39
C LEU A 34 -30.09 -77.04 -45.40
N LEU A 35 -31.15 -76.25 -45.51
CA LEU A 35 -32.55 -76.70 -45.39
C LEU A 35 -33.28 -76.59 -46.74
N ALA A 36 -33.77 -77.72 -47.26
CA ALA A 36 -34.49 -77.78 -48.53
C ALA A 36 -36.03 -77.76 -48.37
N GLU A 37 -36.55 -77.96 -47.15
CA GLU A 37 -37.98 -77.98 -46.88
C GLU A 37 -38.58 -76.56 -46.75
N PRO A 38 -39.81 -76.33 -47.24
CA PRO A 38 -40.39 -74.97 -47.33
C PRO A 38 -40.81 -74.37 -45.98
N VAL A 39 -41.22 -75.20 -45.00
CA VAL A 39 -41.62 -74.75 -43.67
C VAL A 39 -40.44 -74.22 -42.83
N PRO A 40 -39.30 -74.93 -42.69
CA PRO A 40 -38.17 -74.42 -41.93
C PRO A 40 -37.51 -73.18 -42.56
N LEU A 41 -37.49 -73.08 -43.89
CA LEU A 41 -37.03 -71.87 -44.58
C LEU A 41 -37.88 -70.63 -44.21
N ARG A 42 -39.21 -70.77 -44.15
CA ARG A 42 -40.11 -69.66 -43.75
C ARG A 42 -39.89 -69.23 -42.30
N LEU A 43 -39.67 -70.18 -41.40
CA LEU A 43 -39.36 -69.88 -39.99
C LEU A 43 -38.02 -69.14 -39.84
N LEU A 44 -36.98 -69.56 -40.58
CA LEU A 44 -35.68 -68.88 -40.58
C LEU A 44 -35.76 -67.45 -41.12
N VAL A 45 -36.50 -67.23 -42.21
CA VAL A 45 -36.73 -65.89 -42.77
C VAL A 45 -37.46 -65.00 -41.77
N ALA A 46 -38.48 -65.52 -41.08
CA ALA A 46 -39.19 -64.79 -40.03
C ALA A 46 -38.27 -64.42 -38.85
N LEU A 47 -37.36 -65.32 -38.47
CA LEU A 47 -36.37 -65.09 -37.41
C LEU A 47 -35.35 -64.01 -37.82
N ALA A 48 -34.84 -64.07 -39.05
CA ALA A 48 -33.92 -63.06 -39.60
C ALA A 48 -34.59 -61.67 -39.70
N ALA A 49 -35.84 -61.61 -40.15
CA ALA A 49 -36.62 -60.37 -40.17
C ALA A 49 -36.81 -59.81 -38.76
N GLY A 50 -37.15 -60.66 -37.78
CA GLY A 50 -37.24 -60.28 -36.36
C GLY A 50 -35.93 -59.73 -35.80
N ALA A 51 -34.79 -60.36 -36.11
CA ALA A 51 -33.47 -59.87 -35.72
C ALA A 51 -33.13 -58.50 -36.34
N GLY A 52 -33.50 -58.29 -37.61
CA GLY A 52 -33.34 -57.00 -38.29
C GLY A 52 -34.16 -55.88 -37.62
N VAL A 53 -35.43 -56.15 -37.29
CA VAL A 53 -36.28 -55.19 -36.57
C VAL A 53 -35.73 -54.91 -35.17
N ALA A 54 -35.29 -55.93 -34.44
CA ALA A 54 -34.68 -55.75 -33.12
C ALA A 54 -33.40 -54.91 -33.19
N GLY A 55 -32.52 -55.17 -34.15
CA GLY A 55 -31.31 -54.37 -34.39
C GLY A 55 -31.64 -52.90 -34.69
N ALA A 56 -32.64 -52.64 -35.53
CA ALA A 56 -33.08 -51.29 -35.84
C ALA A 56 -33.63 -50.54 -34.60
N VAL A 57 -34.40 -51.22 -33.75
CA VAL A 57 -34.91 -50.64 -32.50
C VAL A 57 -33.77 -50.32 -31.52
N VAL A 58 -32.79 -51.21 -31.38
CA VAL A 58 -31.60 -50.98 -30.51
C VAL A 58 -30.79 -49.79 -31.01
N MET A 59 -30.51 -49.69 -32.31
CA MET A 59 -29.81 -48.54 -32.87
C MET A 59 -30.59 -47.23 -32.64
N ARG A 60 -31.90 -47.24 -32.85
CA ARG A 60 -32.75 -46.08 -32.59
C ARG A 60 -32.74 -45.66 -31.11
N ALA A 61 -32.70 -46.63 -30.19
CA ALA A 61 -32.58 -46.36 -28.76
C ALA A 61 -31.19 -45.80 -28.39
N TRP A 62 -30.13 -46.32 -29.02
CA TRP A 62 -28.77 -45.84 -28.84
C TRP A 62 -28.61 -44.39 -29.32
N ASP A 63 -29.09 -44.06 -30.52
CA ASP A 63 -29.06 -42.69 -31.07
C ASP A 63 -29.74 -41.70 -30.12
N ARG A 64 -30.93 -42.05 -29.62
CA ARG A 64 -31.65 -41.21 -28.64
C ARG A 64 -30.88 -41.06 -27.33
N SER A 65 -30.30 -42.13 -26.81
CA SER A 65 -29.52 -42.09 -25.57
C SER A 65 -28.22 -41.30 -25.72
N ALA A 66 -27.59 -41.35 -26.90
CA ALA A 66 -26.38 -40.61 -27.22
C ALA A 66 -26.70 -39.12 -27.36
N GLY A 67 -27.79 -38.78 -28.07
CA GLY A 67 -28.26 -37.40 -28.19
C GLY A 67 -28.59 -36.76 -26.84
N ARG A 68 -29.25 -37.49 -25.93
CA ARG A 68 -29.51 -37.02 -24.56
C ARG A 68 -28.21 -36.75 -23.79
N ARG A 69 -27.26 -37.69 -23.83
CA ARG A 69 -25.97 -37.54 -23.16
C ARG A 69 -25.16 -36.36 -23.71
N VAL A 70 -25.16 -36.15 -25.03
CA VAL A 70 -24.49 -34.99 -25.64
C VAL A 70 -25.18 -33.68 -25.22
N ALA A 71 -26.51 -33.65 -25.17
CA ALA A 71 -27.25 -32.49 -24.71
C ALA A 71 -26.99 -32.17 -23.23
N GLU A 72 -26.92 -33.18 -22.36
CA GLU A 72 -26.55 -33.04 -20.95
C GLU A 72 -25.12 -32.49 -20.80
N LEU A 73 -24.14 -33.09 -21.49
CA LEU A 73 -22.76 -32.62 -21.47
C LEU A 73 -22.62 -31.20 -22.02
N ALA A 74 -23.39 -30.83 -23.05
CA ALA A 74 -23.41 -29.47 -23.57
C ALA A 74 -23.96 -28.48 -22.53
N ARG A 75 -25.04 -28.84 -21.82
CA ARG A 75 -25.60 -28.02 -20.73
C ARG A 75 -24.62 -27.87 -19.56
N GLU A 76 -23.93 -28.95 -19.20
CA GLU A 76 -22.90 -28.91 -18.15
C GLU A 76 -21.73 -27.99 -18.54
N ARG A 77 -21.26 -28.08 -19.80
CA ARG A 77 -20.21 -27.18 -20.31
C ARG A 77 -20.61 -25.72 -20.26
N VAL A 78 -21.80 -25.39 -20.77
CA VAL A 78 -22.32 -24.02 -20.73
C VAL A 78 -22.46 -23.52 -19.29
N LYS A 79 -22.92 -24.38 -18.37
CA LYS A 79 -23.01 -24.04 -16.95
C LYS A 79 -21.64 -23.78 -16.34
N ASP A 80 -20.63 -24.55 -16.70
CA ASP A 80 -19.28 -24.37 -16.20
C ASP A 80 -18.60 -23.15 -16.81
N GLU A 81 -18.80 -22.89 -18.10
CA GLU A 81 -18.39 -21.65 -18.78
C GLU A 81 -18.99 -20.44 -18.07
N TRP A 82 -20.29 -20.45 -17.81
CA TRP A 82 -20.97 -19.37 -17.11
C TRP A 82 -20.42 -19.14 -15.69
N LYS A 83 -20.19 -20.19 -14.91
CA LYS A 83 -19.54 -20.06 -13.58
C LYS A 83 -18.12 -19.51 -13.68
N THR A 84 -17.38 -19.83 -14.75
CA THR A 84 -16.05 -19.27 -14.94
C THR A 84 -16.10 -17.81 -15.35
N GLU A 85 -17.05 -17.42 -16.18
CA GLU A 85 -17.31 -16.02 -16.53
C GLU A 85 -17.73 -15.20 -15.30
N GLU A 86 -18.59 -15.75 -14.45
CA GLU A 86 -18.99 -15.13 -13.18
C GLU A 86 -17.78 -14.90 -12.26
N ARG A 87 -16.92 -15.91 -12.09
CA ARG A 87 -15.68 -15.76 -11.31
C ARG A 87 -14.70 -14.78 -11.94
N ILE A 88 -14.65 -14.69 -13.26
CA ILE A 88 -13.81 -13.71 -13.94
C ILE A 88 -14.34 -12.31 -13.67
N ALA A 89 -15.66 -12.10 -13.74
CA ALA A 89 -16.29 -10.82 -13.43
C ALA A 89 -16.06 -10.41 -11.97
N GLU A 90 -16.18 -11.33 -11.01
CA GLU A 90 -15.85 -11.09 -9.60
C GLU A 90 -14.38 -10.66 -9.41
N LEU A 91 -13.45 -11.36 -10.05
CA LEU A 91 -12.02 -11.01 -9.98
C LEU A 91 -11.71 -9.67 -10.64
N GLU A 92 -12.40 -9.33 -11.74
CA GLU A 92 -12.27 -8.04 -12.39
C GLU A 92 -12.78 -6.91 -11.49
N SER A 93 -13.92 -7.09 -10.82
CA SER A 93 -14.41 -6.11 -9.83
C SER A 93 -13.46 -5.96 -8.64
N ASP A 94 -12.94 -7.06 -8.09
CA ASP A 94 -11.98 -7.02 -6.98
C ASP A 94 -10.69 -6.28 -7.38
N LEU A 95 -10.23 -6.46 -8.62
CA LEU A 95 -9.07 -5.74 -9.16
C LEU A 95 -9.34 -4.24 -9.30
N GLU A 96 -10.53 -3.84 -9.72
CA GLU A 96 -10.93 -2.44 -9.79
C GLU A 96 -10.99 -1.81 -8.40
N GLU A 97 -11.56 -2.50 -7.41
CA GLU A 97 -11.59 -2.07 -6.02
C GLU A 97 -10.17 -1.91 -5.44
N ALA A 98 -9.30 -2.89 -5.67
CA ALA A 98 -7.91 -2.83 -5.23
C ALA A 98 -7.15 -1.65 -5.86
N ARG A 99 -7.38 -1.37 -7.16
CA ARG A 99 -6.81 -0.20 -7.85
C ARG A 99 -7.32 1.11 -7.26
N ALA A 100 -8.62 1.19 -6.95
CA ALA A 100 -9.21 2.36 -6.32
C ALA A 100 -8.65 2.61 -4.91
N LEU A 101 -8.49 1.57 -4.10
CA LEU A 101 -7.88 1.66 -2.77
C LEU A 101 -6.41 2.10 -2.87
N ARG A 102 -5.65 1.53 -3.80
CA ARG A 102 -4.26 1.94 -4.05
C ARG A 102 -4.18 3.42 -4.42
N ALA A 103 -5.01 3.89 -5.33
CA ALA A 103 -5.03 5.31 -5.72
C ALA A 103 -5.34 6.23 -4.53
N LYS A 104 -6.30 5.86 -3.67
CA LYS A 104 -6.63 6.59 -2.44
C LYS A 104 -5.44 6.64 -1.47
N LEU A 105 -4.74 5.53 -1.26
CA LEU A 105 -3.57 5.46 -0.39
C LEU A 105 -2.40 6.28 -0.95
N ASP A 106 -2.16 6.19 -2.26
CA ASP A 106 -1.12 6.97 -2.92
C ASP A 106 -1.40 8.48 -2.84
N ALA A 107 -2.66 8.90 -2.94
CA ALA A 107 -3.06 10.29 -2.72
C ALA A 107 -2.80 10.76 -1.28
N LYS A 108 -3.17 9.94 -0.29
CA LYS A 108 -2.88 10.22 1.13
C LYS A 108 -1.37 10.32 1.39
N LEU A 109 -0.56 9.41 0.84
CA LEU A 109 0.89 9.46 0.98
C LEU A 109 1.50 10.72 0.34
N ARG A 110 1.01 11.11 -0.84
CA ARG A 110 1.43 12.37 -1.47
C ARG A 110 1.07 13.58 -0.61
N ALA A 111 -0.16 13.64 -0.09
CA ALA A 111 -0.59 14.70 0.82
C ALA A 111 0.30 14.78 2.06
N LYS A 112 0.58 13.63 2.72
CA LYS A 112 1.47 13.58 3.89
C LYS A 112 2.92 13.97 3.58
N ARG A 113 3.43 13.64 2.41
CA ARG A 113 4.77 14.10 1.97
C ARG A 113 4.82 15.62 1.80
N VAL A 114 3.76 16.22 1.25
CA VAL A 114 3.65 17.68 1.12
C VAL A 114 3.54 18.34 2.49
N GLU A 115 2.71 17.83 3.40
CA GLU A 115 2.61 18.32 4.78
C GLU A 115 3.98 18.27 5.49
N LEU A 116 4.70 17.16 5.39
CA LEU A 116 6.04 17.04 5.97
C LEU A 116 7.05 17.99 5.34
N ALA A 117 6.97 18.26 4.04
CA ALA A 117 7.81 19.27 3.39
C ALA A 117 7.46 20.68 3.90
N GLY A 118 6.17 20.97 4.09
CA GLY A 118 5.66 22.21 4.70
C GLY A 118 6.23 22.42 6.11
N LEU A 119 6.08 21.44 7.00
CA LEU A 119 6.59 21.51 8.38
C LEU A 119 8.11 21.68 8.45
N ARG A 120 8.86 21.03 7.56
CA ARG A 120 10.32 21.24 7.45
C ARG A 120 10.64 22.67 7.01
N GLY A 121 9.86 23.22 6.09
CA GLY A 121 9.97 24.62 5.66
C GLY A 121 9.66 25.60 6.80
N GLU A 122 8.59 25.37 7.55
CA GLU A 122 8.23 26.17 8.73
C GLU A 122 9.30 26.11 9.82
N HIS A 123 9.84 24.93 10.10
CA HIS A 123 10.93 24.77 11.06
C HIS A 123 12.19 25.52 10.64
N ALA A 124 12.57 25.44 9.36
CA ALA A 124 13.69 26.21 8.83
C ALA A 124 13.44 27.73 8.92
N ALA A 125 12.21 28.18 8.69
CA ALA A 125 11.84 29.58 8.85
C ALA A 125 11.90 30.03 10.32
N LEU A 126 11.46 29.20 11.26
CA LEU A 126 11.54 29.48 12.69
C LEU A 126 13.00 29.60 13.16
N LEU A 127 13.88 28.69 12.72
CA LEU A 127 15.30 28.74 13.04
C LEU A 127 15.96 30.02 12.49
N ARG A 128 15.61 30.45 11.27
CA ARG A 128 16.11 31.72 10.73
C ARG A 128 15.65 32.91 11.58
N ARG A 129 14.36 32.96 11.96
CA ARG A 129 13.82 34.04 12.82
C ARG A 129 14.46 34.05 14.21
N TYR A 130 14.72 32.88 14.77
CA TYR A 130 15.41 32.79 16.07
C TYR A 130 16.87 33.23 15.94
N ALA A 131 17.58 32.79 14.90
CA ALA A 131 18.95 33.23 14.65
C ALA A 131 19.03 34.76 14.45
N THR A 132 18.11 35.36 13.69
CA THR A 132 18.08 36.83 13.54
C THR A 132 17.80 37.52 14.87
N ALA A 133 16.81 37.03 15.64
CA ALA A 133 16.50 37.59 16.96
C ALA A 133 17.71 37.50 17.91
N GLU A 134 18.47 36.41 17.87
CA GLU A 134 19.66 36.24 18.71
C GLU A 134 20.82 37.15 18.25
N THR A 135 21.01 37.33 16.94
CA THR A 135 21.99 38.31 16.43
C THR A 135 21.60 39.75 16.76
N GLU A 136 20.30 40.08 16.73
CA GLU A 136 19.80 41.39 17.12
C GLU A 136 20.04 41.65 18.62
N ARG A 137 19.77 40.66 19.48
CA ARG A 137 20.10 40.74 20.91
C ARG A 137 21.59 40.94 21.17
N ALA A 138 22.45 40.16 20.50
CA ALA A 138 23.90 40.30 20.62
C ALA A 138 24.36 41.70 20.19
N SER A 139 23.87 42.20 19.05
CA SER A 139 24.19 43.54 18.55
C SER A 139 23.73 44.65 19.50
N ALA A 140 22.58 44.48 20.17
CA ALA A 140 22.09 45.42 21.17
C ALA A 140 22.99 45.44 22.43
N LEU A 141 23.48 44.28 22.86
CA LEU A 141 24.43 44.18 23.97
C LEU A 141 25.80 44.79 23.62
N GLU A 142 26.31 44.56 22.41
CA GLU A 142 27.53 45.20 21.91
C GLU A 142 27.37 46.71 21.79
N GLY A 143 26.24 47.20 21.27
CA GLY A 143 25.92 48.62 21.24
C GLY A 143 25.93 49.25 22.63
N ARG A 144 25.34 48.59 23.63
CA ARG A 144 25.40 49.04 25.04
C ARG A 144 26.83 49.04 25.59
N ARG A 145 27.65 48.03 25.27
CA ARG A 145 29.07 47.97 25.67
C ARG A 145 29.87 49.12 25.07
N LEU A 146 29.70 49.41 23.79
CA LEU A 146 30.38 50.51 23.11
C LEU A 146 29.99 51.85 23.72
N LEU A 147 28.70 52.08 23.97
CA LEU A 147 28.24 53.30 24.66
C LEU A 147 28.80 53.43 26.08
N ALA A 148 28.95 52.33 26.82
CA ALA A 148 29.59 52.35 28.13
C ALA A 148 31.08 52.69 28.06
N ILE A 149 31.80 52.15 27.07
CA ILE A 149 33.20 52.49 26.80
C ILE A 149 33.31 53.97 26.45
N GLU A 150 32.50 54.48 25.52
CA GLU A 150 32.47 55.89 25.15
C GLU A 150 32.12 56.81 26.33
N ALA A 151 31.16 56.44 27.17
CA ALA A 151 30.84 57.20 28.38
C ALA A 151 32.00 57.19 29.40
N SER A 152 32.76 56.10 29.49
CA SER A 152 33.96 56.02 30.34
C SER A 152 35.20 56.70 29.73
N ALA A 153 35.24 56.85 28.40
CA ALA A 153 36.30 57.49 27.64
C ALA A 153 36.03 58.99 27.34
N ALA A 154 34.79 59.45 27.50
CA ALA A 154 34.45 60.86 27.59
C ALA A 154 35.37 61.51 28.63
N PRO A 155 35.85 62.74 28.42
CA PRO A 155 36.98 63.28 29.17
C PRO A 155 36.56 63.51 30.62
N ALA A 156 36.67 62.46 31.44
CA ALA A 156 36.87 62.57 32.85
C ALA A 156 38.10 63.46 32.99
N ALA A 157 37.86 64.69 33.44
CA ALA A 157 38.84 65.73 33.72
C ALA A 157 40.19 65.09 34.00
N ALA A 158 41.17 65.40 33.13
CA ALA A 158 42.57 65.03 33.20
C ALA A 158 42.93 64.44 34.57
N LYS A 159 42.75 63.12 34.72
CA LYS A 159 43.33 62.44 35.86
C LYS A 159 44.79 62.32 35.50
N GLU A 160 45.51 63.40 35.78
CA GLU A 160 46.94 63.50 35.62
C GLU A 160 47.54 62.20 36.16
N LEU A 161 48.17 61.44 35.25
CA LEU A 161 49.04 60.36 35.66
C LEU A 161 50.05 60.99 36.63
N PRO A 162 50.16 60.53 37.89
CA PRO A 162 51.14 61.07 38.79
C PRO A 162 52.52 60.96 38.15
N PRO A 163 53.38 61.98 38.29
CA PRO A 163 54.68 61.99 37.64
C PRO A 163 55.45 60.71 37.98
N VAL A 164 56.02 60.08 36.95
CA VAL A 164 56.79 58.82 37.02
C VAL A 164 58.10 59.08 37.78
N SER A 165 58.04 59.15 39.11
CA SER A 165 59.24 59.44 39.89
C SER A 165 59.37 58.71 41.23
N GLU A 166 58.28 58.22 41.85
CA GLU A 166 58.39 57.63 43.21
C GLU A 166 58.23 56.11 43.27
N GLU A 167 57.58 55.50 42.27
CA GLU A 167 57.21 54.08 42.30
C GLU A 167 58.25 53.15 41.68
N ARG A 168 59.19 53.71 40.90
CA ARG A 168 60.29 52.98 40.28
C ARG A 168 61.58 53.78 40.43
N THR A 169 62.68 53.08 40.64
CA THR A 169 64.02 53.67 40.62
C THR A 169 64.38 54.15 39.21
N SER A 170 65.44 54.96 39.07
CA SER A 170 65.96 55.37 37.75
C SER A 170 66.39 54.20 36.85
N SER A 171 66.66 53.02 37.44
CA SER A 171 66.91 51.77 36.74
C SER A 171 65.64 50.98 36.36
N GLY A 172 64.45 51.52 36.66
CA GLY A 172 63.16 50.92 36.35
C GLY A 172 62.68 49.86 37.35
N ALA A 173 63.43 49.58 38.42
CA ALA A 173 63.02 48.60 39.43
C ALA A 173 61.93 49.19 40.34
N PRO A 174 60.86 48.44 40.66
CA PRO A 174 59.82 48.91 41.58
C PRO A 174 60.38 49.21 42.98
N THR A 175 60.06 50.38 43.51
CA THR A 175 60.42 50.77 44.89
C THR A 175 59.47 50.09 45.88
N SER A 176 59.83 50.06 47.17
CA SER A 176 58.95 49.55 48.24
C SER A 176 57.60 50.29 48.28
N VAL A 177 57.61 51.60 47.98
CA VAL A 177 56.41 52.42 47.83
C VAL A 177 55.57 51.98 46.62
N GLY A 178 56.22 51.64 45.50
CA GLY A 178 55.56 51.07 44.32
C GLY A 178 54.86 49.74 44.61
N TYR A 179 55.51 48.83 45.34
CA TYR A 179 54.90 47.56 45.76
C TYR A 179 53.72 47.75 46.72
N ALA A 180 53.85 48.64 47.71
CA ALA A 180 52.77 48.91 48.66
C ALA A 180 51.53 49.51 47.96
N ARG A 181 51.75 50.40 46.99
CA ARG A 181 50.66 50.99 46.19
C ARG A 181 50.03 49.97 45.24
N ALA A 182 50.82 49.11 44.61
CA ALA A 182 50.28 48.01 43.78
C ALA A 182 49.42 47.05 44.62
N HIS A 183 49.88 46.69 45.82
CA HIS A 183 49.11 45.87 46.75
C HIS A 183 47.81 46.55 47.19
N ALA A 184 47.84 47.86 47.49
CA ALA A 184 46.64 48.63 47.83
C ALA A 184 45.65 48.71 46.65
N ALA A 185 46.14 48.84 45.42
CA ALA A 185 45.33 48.84 44.21
C ALA A 185 44.66 47.47 43.98
N LEU A 186 45.39 46.37 44.15
CA LEU A 186 44.83 45.02 44.08
C LEU A 186 43.75 44.80 45.17
N ALA A 187 44.01 45.24 46.40
CA ALA A 187 43.02 45.17 47.48
C ALA A 187 41.78 46.06 47.24
N ALA A 188 41.93 47.16 46.50
CA ALA A 188 40.80 47.99 46.06
C ALA A 188 40.01 47.33 44.92
N LEU A 189 40.69 46.63 44.00
CA LEU A 189 40.07 45.86 42.91
C LEU A 189 39.26 44.69 43.44
N VAL A 190 39.78 43.94 44.42
CA VAL A 190 39.05 42.87 45.10
C VAL A 190 37.80 43.42 45.77
N ARG A 191 37.93 44.52 46.53
CA ARG A 191 36.76 45.17 47.15
C ARG A 191 35.75 45.72 46.14
N LYS A 192 36.20 46.14 44.95
CA LYS A 192 35.31 46.59 43.88
C LYS A 192 34.60 45.40 43.20
N ALA A 193 35.28 44.27 43.04
CA ALA A 193 34.68 43.03 42.53
C ALA A 193 33.66 42.45 43.53
N GLU A 194 33.89 42.60 44.83
CA GLU A 194 32.93 42.25 45.88
C GLU A 194 31.77 43.25 45.99
N ALA A 195 31.97 44.50 45.56
CA ALA A 195 30.96 45.56 45.57
C ALA A 195 30.19 45.68 44.24
N GLU A 196 30.60 44.98 43.19
CA GLU A 196 29.80 44.84 41.98
C GLU A 196 28.69 43.83 42.29
N PRO A 197 27.41 44.25 42.39
CA PRO A 197 26.33 43.30 42.60
C PRO A 197 26.27 42.35 41.41
N GLU A 198 26.14 41.04 41.68
CA GLU A 198 25.89 40.03 40.65
C GLU A 198 24.77 40.53 39.71
N PRO A 199 24.88 40.32 38.38
CA PRO A 199 23.75 40.57 37.51
C PRO A 199 22.59 39.71 37.99
N GLU A 200 21.48 40.36 38.34
CA GLU A 200 20.23 39.70 38.72
C GLU A 200 19.90 38.61 37.70
N PRO A 201 19.51 37.40 38.15
CA PRO A 201 19.09 36.36 37.22
C PRO A 201 17.87 36.87 36.44
N GLU A 202 17.97 36.81 35.10
CA GLU A 202 16.84 37.05 34.22
C GLU A 202 15.63 36.21 34.65
N PRO A 203 14.39 36.72 34.55
CA PRO A 203 13.21 35.93 34.86
C PRO A 203 13.10 34.75 33.88
N GLU A 204 13.21 33.53 34.41
CA GLU A 204 12.86 32.30 33.70
C GLU A 204 11.44 32.41 33.10
N PRO A 205 11.19 31.88 31.88
CA PRO A 205 9.85 31.83 31.34
C PRO A 205 8.97 30.90 32.18
N ALA A 206 7.86 31.46 32.67
CA ALA A 206 6.81 30.78 33.40
C ALA A 206 6.36 29.48 32.70
N ARG A 207 6.54 28.35 33.38
CA ARG A 207 5.74 27.13 33.16
C ARG A 207 4.52 27.19 34.10
N PRO A 208 3.29 26.95 33.61
CA PRO A 208 2.12 26.99 34.47
C PRO A 208 2.07 25.77 35.40
N LYS A 209 1.93 26.04 36.70
CA LYS A 209 1.54 25.06 37.72
C LYS A 209 0.05 24.73 37.55
N VAL A 210 -0.24 23.46 37.31
CA VAL A 210 -1.54 22.85 37.56
C VAL A 210 -1.74 22.80 39.08
N LEU A 211 -2.91 23.27 39.51
CA LEU A 211 -3.35 23.27 40.89
C LEU A 211 -3.62 21.83 41.35
N GLU A 212 -2.92 21.41 42.40
CA GLU A 212 -3.31 20.27 43.22
C GLU A 212 -4.42 20.69 44.19
N GLY A 213 -5.45 19.86 44.30
CA GLY A 213 -6.57 20.04 45.21
C GLY A 213 -7.01 18.73 45.84
N LYS A 214 -6.43 18.45 47.02
CA LYS A 214 -6.88 17.57 48.11
C LYS A 214 -6.74 16.05 47.95
N GLY A 215 -5.82 15.52 48.76
CA GLY A 215 -5.74 14.11 49.12
C GLY A 215 -6.57 13.70 50.34
N ALA A 216 -6.51 12.40 50.62
CA ALA A 216 -6.62 11.79 51.94
C ALA A 216 -5.90 10.43 51.92
N GLU A 217 -4.88 10.30 52.77
CA GLU A 217 -4.21 9.05 53.19
C GLU A 217 -4.84 8.56 54.53
N PRO A 218 -4.43 7.44 55.19
CA PRO A 218 -3.53 6.33 54.80
C PRO A 218 -3.98 4.90 55.26
N ARG A 219 -3.17 3.89 54.86
CA ARG A 219 -2.56 2.82 55.73
C ARG A 219 -2.85 1.34 55.42
N ALA A 220 -1.77 0.66 54.97
CA ALA A 220 -1.28 -0.71 55.23
C ALA A 220 -2.13 -1.97 54.94
N LEU A 221 -1.59 -2.88 54.09
CA LEU A 221 -1.15 -4.26 54.40
C LEU A 221 -0.85 -5.07 53.09
N GLU A 222 0.33 -5.70 53.04
CA GLU A 222 0.79 -6.80 52.12
C GLU A 222 -0.07 -8.08 52.26
N PRO A 223 0.16 -9.22 51.54
CA PRO A 223 0.87 -9.54 50.27
C PRO A 223 0.04 -10.46 49.32
N GLY A 224 0.61 -10.88 48.16
CA GLY A 224 0.24 -12.18 47.57
C GLY A 224 0.45 -12.39 46.06
N SER A 225 1.65 -12.78 45.64
CA SER A 225 1.84 -13.61 44.44
C SER A 225 1.58 -15.09 44.75
N PRO A 226 1.39 -15.92 43.71
CA PRO A 226 2.17 -17.15 43.67
C PRO A 226 3.00 -17.29 42.39
N ALA A 227 4.17 -17.86 42.62
CA ALA A 227 5.21 -18.21 41.69
C ALA A 227 4.91 -19.49 40.90
N GLY A 228 5.66 -19.71 39.82
CA GLY A 228 5.76 -21.00 39.14
C GLY A 228 6.67 -20.97 37.91
N ASP A 229 7.98 -20.84 38.12
CA ASP A 229 9.04 -21.31 37.21
C ASP A 229 9.42 -22.76 37.65
N PRO A 230 10.05 -23.66 36.84
CA PRO A 230 11.32 -23.34 36.18
C PRO A 230 11.67 -24.09 34.87
N GLN A 231 12.82 -23.67 34.34
CA GLN A 231 13.64 -24.25 33.25
C GLN A 231 13.99 -25.74 33.41
N THR A 232 14.26 -26.42 32.28
CA THR A 232 15.28 -27.48 32.20
C THR A 232 16.07 -27.41 30.89
N ARG A 233 17.40 -27.46 31.01
CA ARG A 233 18.38 -27.72 29.93
C ARG A 233 18.92 -29.15 30.08
N THR A 234 19.08 -29.81 28.93
CA THR A 234 20.11 -30.80 28.52
C THR A 234 20.48 -32.00 29.42
N GLY A 235 20.32 -33.21 28.86
CA GLY A 235 20.99 -34.46 29.27
C GLY A 235 20.75 -35.59 28.25
N ALA A 236 21.82 -36.26 27.81
CA ALA A 236 21.93 -37.11 26.62
C ALA A 236 21.37 -38.54 26.77
N GLY A 237 21.06 -39.20 25.64
CA GLY A 237 20.74 -40.64 25.62
C GLY A 237 20.36 -41.22 24.25
N ALA A 238 21.36 -41.58 23.44
CA ALA A 238 21.44 -42.69 22.48
C ALA A 238 20.26 -43.01 21.51
N GLY A 239 20.54 -42.83 20.22
CA GLY A 239 19.77 -43.44 19.11
C GLY A 239 20.31 -43.05 17.73
N ALA A 240 21.40 -43.67 17.29
CA ALA A 240 21.85 -43.70 15.89
C ALA A 240 21.73 -45.15 15.37
N PRO A 241 21.77 -45.47 14.06
CA PRO A 241 22.20 -44.63 12.93
C PRO A 241 21.28 -44.70 11.68
N ALA A 242 21.31 -43.68 10.82
CA ALA A 242 20.84 -43.80 9.44
C ALA A 242 21.99 -43.49 8.48
N ALA A 243 22.41 -44.53 7.76
CA ALA A 243 23.46 -44.54 6.77
C ALA A 243 22.86 -44.63 5.36
N VAL A 244 23.12 -43.61 4.53
CA VAL A 244 23.32 -43.61 3.05
C VAL A 244 22.19 -44.14 2.11
N PRO A 245 22.30 -44.06 0.76
CA PRO A 245 22.13 -42.93 -0.18
C PRO A 245 20.96 -43.13 -1.18
N ALA A 246 20.45 -42.08 -1.87
CA ALA A 246 19.83 -42.26 -3.20
C ALA A 246 19.66 -40.97 -4.03
N ARG A 247 20.51 -40.87 -5.06
CA ARG A 247 20.25 -40.40 -6.45
C ARG A 247 19.00 -39.54 -6.71
N ARG A 248 19.25 -38.27 -7.03
CA ARG A 248 18.34 -37.42 -7.83
C ARG A 248 18.44 -37.82 -9.32
N PRO A 249 17.32 -37.92 -10.06
CA PRO A 249 17.39 -38.15 -11.51
C PRO A 249 17.82 -36.87 -12.23
N ALA A 250 18.83 -37.02 -13.08
CA ALA A 250 19.22 -36.02 -14.07
C ALA A 250 18.10 -35.87 -15.12
N ALA A 251 17.70 -34.64 -15.42
CA ALA A 251 16.82 -34.32 -16.54
C ALA A 251 17.61 -33.55 -17.60
N ALA A 252 17.49 -34.03 -18.83
CA ALA A 252 18.28 -33.66 -19.99
C ALA A 252 18.13 -32.18 -20.39
N VAL A 253 19.26 -31.59 -20.73
CA VAL A 253 19.39 -30.26 -21.35
C VAL A 253 18.90 -30.38 -22.80
N ALA A 254 17.81 -29.69 -23.12
CA ALA A 254 17.46 -29.39 -24.51
C ALA A 254 18.25 -28.14 -24.96
N PRO A 255 18.93 -28.17 -26.13
CA PRO A 255 19.67 -27.02 -26.61
C PRO A 255 18.67 -25.92 -27.00
N TYR A 256 18.72 -24.80 -26.28
CA TYR A 256 18.08 -23.57 -26.74
C TYR A 256 18.77 -23.16 -28.04
N SER A 257 18.04 -23.23 -29.16
CA SER A 257 18.41 -22.58 -30.40
C SER A 257 18.62 -21.09 -30.11
N ALA A 258 19.87 -20.63 -30.19
CA ALA A 258 20.20 -19.22 -30.08
C ALA A 258 19.58 -18.48 -31.27
N ALA A 259 18.50 -17.76 -31.03
CA ALA A 259 18.06 -16.70 -31.92
C ALA A 259 19.19 -15.66 -31.97
N ARG A 260 19.92 -15.61 -33.10
CA ARG A 260 20.88 -14.53 -33.40
C ARG A 260 20.10 -13.23 -33.52
N ARG A 261 19.93 -12.54 -32.39
CA ARG A 261 19.68 -11.10 -32.37
C ARG A 261 21.03 -10.43 -32.56
N SER A 262 21.19 -9.73 -33.67
CA SER A 262 22.27 -8.76 -33.89
C SER A 262 22.16 -7.70 -32.80
N ALA A 263 22.92 -7.87 -31.72
CA ALA A 263 23.20 -6.79 -30.80
C ALA A 263 24.07 -5.78 -31.56
N SER A 264 23.51 -4.65 -31.99
CA SER A 264 24.31 -3.48 -32.26
C SER A 264 24.98 -3.11 -30.93
N ARG A 265 26.30 -3.28 -30.88
CA ARG A 265 27.13 -2.72 -29.83
C ARG A 265 27.03 -1.20 -29.98
N VAL A 266 26.06 -0.59 -29.31
CA VAL A 266 26.08 0.85 -29.04
C VAL A 266 26.97 1.02 -27.83
N GLU A 267 28.23 1.36 -28.09
CA GLU A 267 29.14 1.85 -27.06
C GLU A 267 28.50 3.09 -26.41
N GLY A 268 28.21 2.99 -25.11
CA GLY A 268 27.64 4.08 -24.32
C GLY A 268 28.61 5.25 -24.25
N GLY A 269 28.41 6.25 -25.10
CA GLY A 269 29.10 7.53 -25.04
C GLY A 269 28.43 8.44 -24.02
N PHE A 270 28.98 8.53 -22.82
CA PHE A 270 28.61 9.54 -21.83
C PHE A 270 29.00 10.93 -22.37
N ASP A 271 28.01 11.79 -22.63
CA ASP A 271 28.21 13.17 -23.10
C ASP A 271 28.16 14.14 -21.92
N PHE A 272 29.33 14.59 -21.48
CA PHE A 272 29.51 15.48 -20.32
C PHE A 272 28.95 16.90 -20.56
N PHE A 273 28.75 17.34 -21.81
CA PHE A 273 28.23 18.69 -22.13
C PHE A 273 26.78 18.69 -22.63
N GLY A 274 26.08 17.55 -22.62
CA GLY A 274 24.64 17.46 -22.88
C GLY A 274 24.17 17.86 -24.29
N THR A 275 25.09 18.03 -25.24
CA THR A 275 24.78 18.56 -26.58
C THR A 275 24.03 17.56 -27.46
N LYS A 276 24.24 16.25 -27.27
CA LYS A 276 23.54 15.21 -28.03
C LYS A 276 22.07 15.06 -27.64
N ASN A 277 21.75 15.25 -26.36
CA ASN A 277 20.36 15.19 -25.89
C ASN A 277 19.55 16.43 -26.30
N ALA A 278 20.19 17.58 -26.50
CA ALA A 278 19.53 18.80 -26.95
C ALA A 278 19.01 18.71 -28.39
N ALA A 279 19.79 18.10 -29.29
CA ALA A 279 19.35 17.87 -30.68
C ALA A 279 18.21 16.85 -30.75
N GLN A 280 18.27 15.80 -29.93
CA GLN A 280 17.24 14.76 -29.87
C GLN A 280 15.95 15.26 -29.21
N ALA A 281 16.05 16.13 -28.19
CA ALA A 281 14.91 16.80 -27.59
C ALA A 281 14.24 17.79 -28.55
N ARG A 282 15.03 18.53 -29.35
CA ARG A 282 14.49 19.41 -30.40
C ARG A 282 13.77 18.62 -31.48
N ALA A 283 14.34 17.50 -31.95
CA ALA A 283 13.69 16.63 -32.92
C ALA A 283 12.40 15.99 -32.38
N ALA A 284 12.36 15.64 -31.08
CA ALA A 284 11.15 15.13 -30.43
C ALA A 284 10.06 16.21 -30.24
N ILE A 285 10.46 17.46 -29.98
CA ILE A 285 9.51 18.60 -29.91
C ILE A 285 8.97 18.92 -31.31
N GLU A 286 9.82 18.89 -32.33
CA GLU A 286 9.43 19.11 -33.73
C GLU A 286 8.56 17.98 -34.28
N SER A 287 8.74 16.73 -33.83
CA SER A 287 7.84 15.63 -34.20
C SER A 287 6.45 15.75 -33.55
N VAL A 288 6.37 16.26 -32.32
CA VAL A 288 5.09 16.53 -31.64
C VAL A 288 4.37 17.74 -32.23
N GLN A 289 5.11 18.71 -32.78
CA GLN A 289 4.53 19.88 -33.45
C GLN A 289 4.01 19.58 -34.86
N ASN A 290 4.54 18.55 -35.53
CA ASN A 290 4.11 18.12 -36.87
C ASN A 290 3.05 17.01 -36.84
N GLU A 291 2.63 16.53 -35.65
CA GLU A 291 1.40 15.74 -35.52
C GLU A 291 0.20 16.69 -35.50
N ASP A 292 -0.59 16.59 -36.56
CA ASP A 292 -1.73 17.45 -36.91
C ASP A 292 -2.76 17.52 -35.77
N LEU A 293 -2.70 18.60 -34.96
CA LEU A 293 -3.67 18.88 -33.89
C LEU A 293 -5.07 19.25 -34.42
N ALA A 294 -5.28 19.20 -35.74
CA ALA A 294 -6.54 19.54 -36.40
C ALA A 294 -7.63 18.45 -36.28
N ASP A 295 -7.27 17.22 -35.92
CA ASP A 295 -8.23 16.08 -35.85
C ASP A 295 -8.68 15.70 -34.42
N VAL A 296 -8.31 16.48 -33.40
CA VAL A 296 -8.62 16.16 -31.98
C VAL A 296 -10.04 16.58 -31.56
N VAL A 297 -10.79 17.30 -32.41
CA VAL A 297 -12.23 17.49 -32.24
C VAL A 297 -12.96 16.63 -33.25
N GLY A 298 -13.11 15.34 -32.94
CA GLY A 298 -13.91 14.43 -33.75
C GLY A 298 -15.30 15.02 -34.00
N ALA A 299 -15.81 14.86 -35.23
CA ALA A 299 -17.11 15.40 -35.67
C ALA A 299 -18.28 15.06 -34.71
N GLU A 300 -18.13 14.00 -33.92
CA GLU A 300 -19.05 13.58 -32.88
C GLU A 300 -19.16 14.57 -31.70
N ALA A 301 -18.07 15.21 -31.27
CA ALA A 301 -18.09 16.21 -30.19
C ALA A 301 -18.79 17.51 -30.62
N LEU A 302 -18.59 17.93 -31.87
CA LEU A 302 -19.32 19.07 -32.44
C LEU A 302 -20.80 18.76 -32.65
N ALA A 303 -21.17 17.52 -32.99
CA ALA A 303 -22.56 17.10 -33.10
C ALA A 303 -23.27 17.11 -31.73
N VAL A 304 -22.60 16.67 -30.67
CA VAL A 304 -23.14 16.71 -29.29
C VAL A 304 -23.35 18.15 -28.82
N HIS A 305 -22.37 19.03 -28.99
CA HIS A 305 -22.52 20.43 -28.59
C HIS A 305 -23.55 21.19 -29.44
N LYS A 306 -23.71 20.84 -30.73
CA LYS A 306 -24.75 21.41 -31.60
C LYS A 306 -26.16 20.92 -31.23
N ALA A 307 -26.29 19.66 -30.78
CA ALA A 307 -27.54 19.12 -30.25
C ALA A 307 -27.89 19.73 -28.88
N GLU A 308 -26.90 19.97 -28.03
CA GLU A 308 -27.07 20.58 -26.71
C GLU A 308 -27.44 22.05 -26.81
N SER A 309 -26.78 22.82 -27.69
CA SER A 309 -27.13 24.21 -27.95
C SER A 309 -28.50 24.37 -28.65
N ALA A 310 -28.89 23.43 -29.51
CA ALA A 310 -30.24 23.41 -30.09
C ALA A 310 -31.32 23.07 -29.05
N ARG A 311 -31.01 22.24 -28.04
CA ARG A 311 -31.91 21.99 -26.90
C ARG A 311 -32.01 23.20 -25.98
N ALA A 312 -30.90 23.88 -25.70
CA ALA A 312 -30.87 25.11 -24.91
C ALA A 312 -31.63 26.26 -25.60
N ALA A 313 -31.64 26.31 -26.94
CA ALA A 313 -32.43 27.29 -27.70
C ALA A 313 -33.93 26.95 -27.78
N ALA A 314 -34.33 25.70 -27.49
CA ALA A 314 -35.71 25.24 -27.50
C ALA A 314 -36.42 25.35 -26.14
N GLU A 315 -35.69 25.58 -25.04
CA GLU A 315 -36.26 25.82 -23.71
C GLU A 315 -36.52 27.32 -23.49
N GLN A 316 -37.80 27.70 -23.56
CA GLN A 316 -38.28 29.02 -23.13
C GLN A 316 -38.24 29.15 -21.59
N PRO A 317 -38.03 30.36 -21.04
CA PRO A 317 -37.77 30.57 -19.63
C PRO A 317 -39.02 30.38 -18.77
N VAL A 318 -38.99 29.40 -17.85
CA VAL A 318 -40.02 29.23 -16.83
C VAL A 318 -39.70 30.11 -15.63
N LYS A 319 -40.70 30.91 -15.27
CA LYS A 319 -40.72 31.91 -14.21
C LYS A 319 -40.46 31.34 -12.82
N GLU A 320 -39.84 32.19 -12.01
CA GLU A 320 -39.76 32.22 -10.55
C GLU A 320 -40.88 31.47 -9.82
N GLN A 321 -40.52 30.46 -9.02
CA GLN A 321 -41.36 29.95 -7.94
C GLN A 321 -40.52 29.55 -6.71
N GLY A 322 -40.65 30.37 -5.66
CA GLY A 322 -40.86 29.93 -4.28
C GLY A 322 -39.75 29.15 -3.57
N PHE A 323 -38.92 29.88 -2.83
CA PHE A 323 -38.11 29.35 -1.73
C PHE A 323 -38.99 28.63 -0.69
N LYS A 324 -38.81 27.32 -0.52
CA LYS A 324 -39.37 26.56 0.61
C LYS A 324 -38.38 26.60 1.79
N PRO A 325 -38.83 26.89 3.03
CA PRO A 325 -37.93 26.84 4.18
C PRO A 325 -37.63 25.38 4.60
N ALA A 326 -36.44 25.17 5.13
CA ALA A 326 -35.86 23.87 5.50
C ALA A 326 -36.60 23.16 6.66
N THR A 327 -36.68 21.83 6.56
CA THR A 327 -37.20 20.91 7.58
C THR A 327 -36.22 20.72 8.76
N PRO A 328 -36.72 20.35 9.96
CA PRO A 328 -35.94 20.32 11.20
C PRO A 328 -34.81 19.27 11.25
N GLU A 329 -34.76 18.34 10.31
CA GLU A 329 -33.73 17.29 10.24
C GLU A 329 -32.36 17.82 9.76
N GLN A 330 -32.32 18.99 9.10
CA GLN A 330 -31.07 19.60 8.64
C GLN A 330 -30.37 20.46 9.71
N ARG A 331 -30.95 20.61 10.91
CA ARG A 331 -30.33 21.37 12.02
C ARG A 331 -29.43 20.51 12.92
N ALA A 332 -29.24 19.23 12.62
CA ALA A 332 -28.51 18.28 13.47
C ALA A 332 -27.04 18.03 13.06
N VAL A 333 -26.35 19.01 12.47
CA VAL A 333 -24.90 18.92 12.25
C VAL A 333 -24.20 19.66 13.38
N GLY A 334 -23.83 18.94 14.44
CA GLY A 334 -23.10 19.50 15.59
C GLY A 334 -23.19 18.72 16.91
N GLN A 335 -23.84 17.55 16.94
CA GLN A 335 -23.89 16.74 18.16
C GLN A 335 -22.65 15.85 18.24
N VAL A 336 -21.78 16.10 19.22
CA VAL A 336 -20.65 15.23 19.58
C VAL A 336 -21.25 13.95 20.14
N ILE A 337 -21.17 12.88 19.37
CA ILE A 337 -21.58 11.54 19.81
C ILE A 337 -20.44 10.98 20.65
N ASP A 338 -20.73 10.70 21.91
CA ASP A 338 -19.76 10.08 22.82
C ASP A 338 -19.60 8.59 22.46
N LEU A 339 -18.48 8.25 21.85
CA LEU A 339 -18.16 6.90 21.37
C LEU A 339 -17.62 5.99 22.49
N THR A 340 -17.45 6.50 23.71
CA THR A 340 -17.00 5.71 24.86
C THR A 340 -18.05 4.70 25.36
N ALA A 341 -19.30 4.80 24.91
CA ALA A 341 -20.36 3.85 25.26
C ALA A 341 -20.44 2.63 24.30
N HIS A 342 -19.71 2.62 23.19
CA HIS A 342 -19.72 1.52 22.22
C HIS A 342 -18.32 0.91 22.09
N ASP A 343 -17.73 0.55 23.22
CA ASP A 343 -16.47 -0.21 23.25
C ASP A 343 -16.78 -1.68 22.90
N GLU A 344 -16.12 -2.19 21.86
CA GLU A 344 -16.41 -3.46 21.17
C GLU A 344 -16.00 -4.71 21.97
N THR A 345 -16.29 -4.76 23.26
CA THR A 345 -16.00 -5.92 24.14
C THR A 345 -17.23 -6.56 24.77
N GLU A 346 -18.44 -6.26 24.28
CA GLU A 346 -19.62 -7.03 24.68
C GLU A 346 -19.62 -8.42 24.02
N PRO A 347 -19.60 -9.52 24.78
CA PRO A 347 -19.72 -10.85 24.22
C PRO A 347 -21.11 -11.01 23.59
N ILE A 348 -21.14 -11.21 22.28
CA ILE A 348 -22.37 -11.48 21.52
C ILE A 348 -23.08 -12.70 22.14
N ASP A 349 -24.33 -12.50 22.59
CA ASP A 349 -25.15 -13.56 23.18
C ASP A 349 -25.65 -14.52 22.08
N VAL A 350 -24.85 -15.55 21.82
CA VAL A 350 -25.09 -16.61 20.83
C VAL A 350 -26.32 -17.47 21.12
N VAL A 351 -26.96 -17.34 22.29
CA VAL A 351 -28.16 -18.11 22.65
C VAL A 351 -29.36 -17.67 21.81
N ARG A 352 -29.46 -16.36 21.49
CA ARG A 352 -30.60 -15.81 20.73
C ARG A 352 -30.58 -16.15 19.23
N LEU A 353 -29.42 -16.52 18.69
CA LEU A 353 -29.25 -16.88 17.28
C LEU A 353 -29.66 -18.34 16.99
N ARG A 354 -29.71 -19.21 18.00
CA ARG A 354 -30.09 -20.63 17.82
C ARG A 354 -31.60 -20.86 17.73
N THR A 355 -32.43 -19.97 18.27
CA THR A 355 -33.89 -20.10 18.21
C THR A 355 -34.51 -19.60 16.90
N ALA A 356 -33.75 -18.86 16.07
CA ALA A 356 -34.22 -18.38 14.76
C ALA A 356 -33.97 -19.39 13.61
N ILE A 357 -33.28 -20.51 13.89
CA ILE A 357 -32.91 -21.53 12.89
C ILE A 357 -33.65 -22.86 13.15
N SER A 358 -34.51 -22.94 14.16
CA SER A 358 -35.31 -24.15 14.45
C SER A 358 -36.75 -24.03 14.00
#